data_AF-A0AAW0B712-F1
#
_entry.id   AF-A0AAW0B712-F1
#
_cell.length_a   1.000
_cell.length_b   1.000
_cell.length_c   1.000
_cell.angle_alpha   90.00
_cell.angle_beta   90.00
_cell.angle_gamma   90.00
#
_symmetry.space_group_name_H-M   'P 1'
#
loop_
_entity.id
_entity.type
_entity.pdbx_description
1 polymer ?
#
loop_
_entity_poly.entity_id
_entity_poly.type
_entity_poly.pdbx_seq_one_letter_code
_entity_poly.pdbx_strand_id
1 'polypeptide(L)'
;MHILSFTVIALRWVLEGLLLVLSVGFSFRASVSLVKIIVKAIKYLVRLADKLANTFADKLANKLPDKLANTLDDKLDDKMAKTTVRESYDWSGECHVPECTAPVDIVLRSSDGKRFGTHKKNLEVFNDGFPYSDSVVHEPDEDVTLTEHSKHLQLLLRFSHSIDQPDLELKNMKAALEFARVADKYGNSLLMQACGRAMEEFGQRSAVDSLSTVCYKVHYHELDGIDEFARRSMSLLSQQVRARTRDYPEIYVIWTQYKEKWQIAIGRFHQCVAQRDTSYSCDRGDYIVRGRVTPRDGNAIRLLQAQVTQDGVPTIQNLTRVMDLVRKADGLVTQKFWDMKKRALERIIAEFPIWTDFSA
;
A
#
# COMPACT_ATOMS: atom_id res chain seq x y z
N MET A 1 2.70 28.63 -3.36
CA MET A 1 3.68 28.47 -2.26
C MET A 1 4.99 27.77 -2.65
N HIS A 2 5.01 26.70 -3.47
CA HIS A 2 6.26 25.98 -3.79
C HIS A 2 7.30 26.78 -4.60
N ILE A 3 6.89 27.70 -5.48
CA ILE A 3 7.83 28.53 -6.27
C ILE A 3 8.62 29.50 -5.37
N LEU A 4 7.98 30.07 -4.34
CA LEU A 4 8.64 30.94 -3.36
C LEU A 4 9.67 30.18 -2.50
N SER A 5 9.45 28.88 -2.26
CA SER A 5 10.40 28.05 -1.52
C SER A 5 11.67 27.77 -2.34
N PHE A 6 11.56 27.53 -3.64
CA PHE A 6 12.71 27.31 -4.52
C PHE A 6 13.59 28.55 -4.68
N THR A 7 13.00 29.74 -4.82
CA THR A 7 13.77 30.99 -4.90
C THR A 7 14.52 31.30 -3.61
N VAL A 8 13.91 31.05 -2.44
CA VAL A 8 14.56 31.23 -1.14
C VAL A 8 15.74 30.26 -0.96
N ILE A 9 15.58 28.99 -1.36
CA ILE A 9 16.67 27.99 -1.30
C ILE A 9 17.81 28.38 -2.25
N ALA A 10 17.50 28.79 -3.49
CA ALA A 10 18.52 29.21 -4.45
C ALA A 10 19.28 30.46 -3.97
N LEU A 11 18.60 31.45 -3.38
CA LEU A 11 19.23 32.63 -2.79
C LEU A 11 20.19 32.26 -1.65
N ARG A 12 19.79 31.31 -0.80
CA ARG A 12 20.62 30.82 0.30
C ARG A 12 21.92 30.18 -0.19
N TRP A 13 21.85 29.30 -1.20
CA TRP A 13 23.03 28.66 -1.78
C TRP A 13 24.00 29.68 -2.41
N VAL A 14 23.45 30.72 -3.07
CA VAL A 14 24.27 31.81 -3.64
C VAL A 14 24.95 32.63 -2.54
N LEU A 15 24.27 32.91 -1.44
CA LEU A 15 24.83 33.62 -0.28
C LEU A 15 25.94 32.81 0.42
N GLU A 16 25.72 31.51 0.63
CA GLU A 16 26.72 30.62 1.22
C GLU A 16 27.96 30.48 0.32
N GLY A 17 27.77 30.39 -1.00
CA GLY A 17 28.89 30.41 -1.96
C GLY A 17 29.67 31.73 -1.98
N LEU A 18 28.99 32.87 -1.88
CA LEU A 18 29.63 34.19 -1.78
C LEU A 18 30.46 34.35 -0.50
N LEU A 19 29.96 33.86 0.63
CA LEU A 19 30.69 33.88 1.90
C LEU A 19 31.96 33.02 1.85
N LEU A 20 31.90 31.86 1.19
CA LEU A 20 33.07 31.02 0.94
C LEU A 20 34.13 31.72 0.09
N VAL A 21 33.72 32.38 -1.01
CA VAL A 21 34.67 33.11 -1.87
C VAL A 21 35.32 34.29 -1.14
N LEU A 22 34.58 34.98 -0.27
CA LEU A 22 35.13 36.06 0.57
C LEU A 22 36.12 35.55 1.63
N SER A 23 35.97 34.31 2.11
CA SER A 23 36.87 33.71 3.10
C SER A 23 38.25 33.31 2.56
N VAL A 24 38.40 33.14 1.23
CA VAL A 24 39.63 32.64 0.59
C VAL A 24 40.58 33.76 0.12
N GLY A 25 40.37 35.01 0.56
CA GLY A 25 41.35 36.09 0.36
C GLY A 25 41.53 36.55 -1.10
N PHE A 26 40.48 36.48 -1.91
CA PHE A 26 40.51 37.00 -3.28
C PHE A 26 40.66 38.53 -3.30
N SER A 27 41.50 39.05 -4.22
CA SER A 27 41.73 40.49 -4.40
C SER A 27 40.42 41.27 -4.60
N PHE A 28 40.21 42.30 -3.79
CA PHE A 28 38.97 43.11 -3.68
C PHE A 28 38.47 43.69 -5.02
N ARG A 29 39.33 43.85 -6.02
CA ARG A 29 38.93 44.33 -7.35
C ARG A 29 38.22 43.26 -8.19
N ALA A 30 38.63 42.00 -8.09
CA ALA A 30 38.01 40.90 -8.83
C ALA A 30 36.61 40.58 -8.28
N SER A 31 36.43 40.69 -6.96
CA SER A 31 35.14 40.45 -6.30
C SER A 31 34.08 41.48 -6.68
N VAL A 32 34.42 42.76 -6.85
CA VAL A 32 33.44 43.78 -7.28
C VAL A 32 32.90 43.52 -8.69
N SER A 33 33.74 43.07 -9.62
CA SER A 33 33.31 42.73 -10.98
C SER A 33 32.38 41.50 -10.98
N LEU A 34 32.73 40.48 -10.20
CA LEU A 34 31.92 39.27 -10.03
C LEU A 34 30.55 39.57 -9.41
N VAL A 35 30.51 40.41 -8.38
CA VAL A 35 29.25 40.84 -7.74
C VAL A 35 28.34 41.56 -8.74
N LYS A 36 28.87 42.42 -9.62
CA LYS A 36 28.06 43.09 -10.65
C LYS A 36 27.45 42.09 -11.66
N ILE A 37 28.19 41.04 -12.01
CA ILE A 37 27.70 39.96 -12.91
C ILE A 37 26.59 39.16 -12.21
N ILE A 38 26.80 38.78 -10.95
CA ILE A 38 25.82 38.04 -10.15
C ILE A 38 24.53 38.86 -9.99
N VAL A 39 24.62 40.15 -9.68
CA VAL A 39 23.45 41.03 -9.54
C VAL A 39 22.68 41.15 -10.87
N LYS A 40 23.37 41.23 -12.01
CA LYS A 40 22.72 41.22 -13.34
C LYS A 40 22.01 39.89 -13.61
N ALA A 41 22.64 38.76 -13.28
CA ALA A 41 22.03 37.44 -13.45
C ALA A 41 20.78 37.26 -12.58
N ILE A 42 20.83 37.69 -11.30
CA ILE A 42 19.68 37.66 -10.41
C ILE A 42 18.53 38.52 -10.96
N LYS A 43 18.82 39.76 -11.41
CA LYS A 43 17.79 40.63 -12.03
C LYS A 43 17.15 39.99 -13.26
N TYR A 44 17.94 39.27 -14.07
CA TYR A 44 17.42 38.54 -15.22
C TYR A 44 16.49 37.38 -14.81
N LEU A 45 16.90 36.59 -13.81
CA LEU A 45 16.10 35.48 -13.29
C LEU A 45 14.78 35.94 -12.67
N VAL A 46 14.78 37.05 -11.93
CA VAL A 46 13.53 37.64 -11.39
C VAL A 46 12.58 38.04 -12.52
N ARG A 47 13.07 38.73 -13.56
CA ARG A 47 12.24 39.10 -14.72
C ARG A 47 11.69 37.87 -15.47
N LEU A 48 12.46 36.80 -15.55
CA LEU A 48 12.02 35.55 -16.17
C LEU A 48 10.91 34.88 -15.34
N ALA A 49 11.07 34.86 -14.02
CA ALA A 49 10.06 34.35 -13.10
C ALA A 49 8.75 35.14 -13.20
N ASP A 50 8.80 36.48 -13.25
CA ASP A 50 7.61 37.32 -13.41
C ASP A 50 6.91 37.05 -14.76
N LYS A 51 7.68 36.91 -15.85
CA LYS A 51 7.11 36.56 -17.17
C LYS A 51 6.44 35.20 -17.17
N LEU A 52 7.06 34.20 -16.53
CA LEU A 52 6.49 32.86 -16.41
C LEU A 52 5.22 32.88 -15.56
N ALA A 53 5.24 33.57 -14.41
CA ALA A 53 4.09 33.71 -13.53
C ALA A 53 2.90 34.36 -14.24
N ASN A 54 3.13 35.46 -14.97
CA ASN A 54 2.09 36.15 -15.72
C ASN A 54 1.53 35.28 -16.87
N THR A 55 2.40 34.54 -17.57
CA THR A 55 1.97 33.63 -18.65
C THR A 55 1.16 32.45 -18.10
N PHE A 56 1.55 31.93 -16.93
CA PHE A 56 0.82 30.86 -16.27
C PHE A 56 -0.53 31.35 -15.75
N ALA A 57 -0.56 32.52 -15.09
CA ALA A 57 -1.79 33.13 -14.61
C ALA A 57 -2.78 33.38 -15.76
N ASP A 58 -2.34 33.95 -16.88
CA ASP A 58 -3.19 34.17 -18.06
C ASP A 58 -3.74 32.86 -18.64
N LYS A 59 -2.90 31.83 -18.80
CA LYS A 59 -3.35 30.52 -19.30
C LYS A 59 -4.33 29.83 -18.35
N LEU A 60 -4.13 29.96 -17.04
CA LEU A 60 -4.93 29.26 -16.03
C LEU A 60 -6.25 29.98 -15.74
N ALA A 61 -6.22 31.32 -15.70
CA ALA A 61 -7.40 32.14 -15.44
C ALA A 61 -8.30 32.28 -16.66
N ASN A 62 -7.74 32.41 -17.87
CA ASN A 62 -8.54 32.74 -19.05
C ASN A 62 -8.75 31.52 -19.97
N LYS A 63 -7.71 30.73 -20.26
CA LYS A 63 -7.83 29.65 -21.27
C LYS A 63 -8.36 28.32 -20.73
N LEU A 64 -8.21 28.05 -19.44
CA LEU A 64 -8.64 26.79 -18.85
C LEU A 64 -10.16 26.76 -18.63
N PRO A 65 -10.81 27.81 -18.07
CA PRO A 65 -12.25 27.81 -17.87
C PRO A 65 -13.02 27.72 -19.17
N ASP A 66 -12.62 28.49 -20.19
CA ASP A 66 -13.30 28.50 -21.50
C ASP A 66 -13.24 27.14 -22.19
N LYS A 67 -12.07 26.47 -22.15
CA LYS A 67 -11.95 25.11 -22.71
C LYS A 67 -12.73 24.08 -21.91
N LEU A 68 -12.75 24.22 -20.58
CA LEU A 68 -13.44 23.27 -19.72
C LEU A 68 -14.95 23.43 -19.87
N ALA A 69 -15.48 24.66 -19.90
CA ALA A 69 -16.89 24.96 -20.10
C ALA A 69 -17.39 24.42 -21.44
N ASN A 70 -16.71 24.75 -22.55
CA ASN A 70 -17.12 24.28 -23.88
C ASN A 70 -17.04 22.74 -24.00
N THR A 71 -16.04 22.10 -23.37
CA THR A 71 -15.94 20.63 -23.43
C THR A 71 -16.93 19.93 -22.49
N LEU A 72 -17.35 20.59 -21.40
CA LEU A 72 -18.34 20.03 -20.48
C LEU A 72 -19.75 20.13 -21.07
N ASP A 73 -20.15 21.28 -21.63
CA ASP A 73 -21.47 21.46 -22.24
C ASP A 73 -21.69 20.47 -23.38
N ASP A 74 -20.75 20.41 -24.34
CA ASP A 74 -20.85 19.49 -25.49
C ASP A 74 -20.93 18.01 -25.08
N LYS A 75 -20.30 17.64 -23.96
CA LYS A 75 -20.30 16.25 -23.46
C LYS A 75 -21.45 15.95 -22.52
N LEU A 76 -21.98 16.92 -21.80
CA LEU A 76 -23.15 16.76 -20.95
C LEU A 76 -24.40 16.61 -21.81
N ASP A 77 -24.55 17.42 -22.85
CA ASP A 77 -25.71 17.34 -23.74
C ASP A 77 -25.72 16.02 -24.53
N ASP A 78 -24.58 15.58 -25.09
CA ASP A 78 -24.51 14.30 -25.80
C ASP A 78 -24.68 13.08 -24.87
N LYS A 79 -24.24 13.19 -23.61
CA LYS A 79 -24.37 12.09 -22.64
C LYS A 79 -25.75 12.04 -21.99
N MET A 80 -26.38 13.18 -21.71
CA MET A 80 -27.76 13.23 -21.23
C MET A 80 -28.73 12.81 -22.35
N ALA A 81 -28.54 13.25 -23.59
CA ALA A 81 -29.35 12.81 -24.72
C ALA A 81 -29.23 11.30 -25.00
N LYS A 82 -28.07 10.69 -24.74
CA LYS A 82 -27.89 9.22 -24.84
C LYS A 82 -28.37 8.44 -23.61
N THR A 83 -28.46 9.06 -22.44
CA THR A 83 -28.90 8.38 -21.21
C THR A 83 -30.43 8.31 -21.12
N THR A 84 -31.15 9.27 -21.69
CA THR A 84 -32.62 9.32 -21.67
C THR A 84 -33.28 8.43 -22.74
N VAL A 85 -32.51 7.82 -23.65
CA VAL A 85 -33.04 6.98 -24.75
C VAL A 85 -32.33 5.62 -24.79
N ARG A 86 -32.43 4.86 -23.69
CA ARG A 86 -32.39 3.39 -23.70
C ARG A 86 -32.74 2.83 -22.32
N GLU A 87 -33.97 3.06 -21.88
CA GLU A 87 -34.64 2.14 -20.96
C GLU A 87 -34.96 0.84 -21.73
N SER A 88 -33.90 0.11 -22.07
CA SER A 88 -34.00 -1.29 -22.44
C SER A 88 -34.26 -2.03 -21.15
N TYR A 89 -35.49 -2.53 -20.99
CA TYR A 89 -35.89 -3.50 -19.97
C TYR A 89 -35.11 -4.81 -20.16
N ASP A 90 -33.80 -4.79 -19.93
CA ASP A 90 -32.89 -5.93 -20.06
C ASP A 90 -32.90 -6.79 -18.78
N TRP A 91 -34.07 -6.93 -18.16
CA TRP A 91 -34.27 -7.88 -17.07
C TRP A 91 -35.01 -9.08 -17.64
N SER A 92 -34.36 -10.25 -17.60
CA SER A 92 -34.87 -11.50 -18.16
C SER A 92 -36.03 -12.12 -17.38
N GLY A 93 -36.38 -11.57 -16.21
CA GLY A 93 -37.28 -12.23 -15.26
C GLY A 93 -36.60 -13.31 -14.41
N GLU A 94 -35.33 -13.61 -14.67
CA GLU A 94 -34.58 -14.66 -14.01
C GLU A 94 -33.65 -14.11 -12.92
N CYS A 95 -33.18 -15.01 -12.04
CA CYS A 95 -32.17 -14.68 -11.04
C CYS A 95 -30.85 -14.34 -11.73
N HIS A 96 -30.18 -13.29 -11.24
CA HIS A 96 -28.90 -12.85 -11.82
C HIS A 96 -27.75 -13.85 -11.62
N VAL A 97 -27.85 -14.72 -10.62
CA VAL A 97 -26.83 -15.71 -10.33
C VAL A 97 -27.02 -16.90 -11.28
N PRO A 98 -26.02 -17.22 -12.13
CA PRO A 98 -26.10 -18.39 -13.01
C PRO A 98 -26.42 -19.64 -12.21
N GLU A 99 -27.19 -20.56 -12.79
CA GLU A 99 -27.57 -21.84 -12.17
C GLU A 99 -28.62 -21.74 -11.04
N CYS A 100 -29.00 -20.54 -10.60
CA CYS A 100 -30.11 -20.37 -9.69
C CYS A 100 -31.46 -20.45 -10.43
N THR A 101 -32.23 -21.50 -10.17
CA THR A 101 -33.57 -21.70 -10.77
C THR A 101 -34.72 -21.30 -9.85
N ALA A 102 -34.42 -20.73 -8.68
CA ALA A 102 -35.45 -20.29 -7.75
C ALA A 102 -36.24 -19.10 -8.35
N PRO A 103 -37.54 -18.97 -8.03
CA PRO A 103 -38.33 -17.84 -8.50
C PRO A 103 -37.82 -16.53 -7.86
N VAL A 104 -37.61 -15.51 -8.70
CA VAL A 104 -37.25 -14.17 -8.22
C VAL A 104 -38.44 -13.55 -7.50
N ASP A 105 -38.21 -13.04 -6.28
CA ASP A 105 -39.24 -12.41 -5.44
C ASP A 105 -38.91 -10.94 -5.09
N ILE A 106 -37.77 -10.43 -5.59
CA ILE A 106 -37.34 -9.04 -5.45
C ILE A 106 -36.38 -8.65 -6.59
N VAL A 107 -36.50 -7.41 -7.06
CA VAL A 107 -35.59 -6.81 -8.03
C VAL A 107 -34.84 -5.66 -7.38
N LEU A 108 -33.51 -5.75 -7.38
CA LEU A 108 -32.63 -4.68 -6.91
C LEU A 108 -32.17 -3.82 -8.09
N ARG A 109 -32.18 -2.51 -7.93
CA ARG A 109 -31.65 -1.55 -8.90
C ARG A 109 -30.37 -0.92 -8.38
N SER A 110 -29.26 -1.04 -9.12
CA SER A 110 -28.00 -0.39 -8.78
C SER A 110 -28.03 1.12 -9.04
N SER A 111 -27.04 1.85 -8.51
CA SER A 111 -26.91 3.30 -8.74
C SER A 111 -26.59 3.69 -10.19
N ASP A 112 -26.09 2.75 -11.00
CA ASP A 112 -25.93 2.89 -12.45
C ASP A 112 -27.15 2.36 -13.24
N GLY A 113 -28.28 2.12 -12.57
CA GLY A 113 -29.58 1.82 -13.18
C GLY A 113 -29.79 0.37 -13.64
N LYS A 114 -28.83 -0.54 -13.39
CA LYS A 114 -28.99 -1.95 -13.75
C LYS A 114 -29.89 -2.67 -12.75
N ARG A 115 -30.73 -3.58 -13.25
CA ARG A 115 -31.68 -4.37 -12.46
C ARG A 115 -31.13 -5.78 -12.23
N PHE A 116 -31.34 -6.31 -11.04
CA PHE A 116 -30.88 -7.62 -10.59
C PHE A 116 -32.02 -8.37 -9.91
N GLY A 117 -32.50 -9.46 -10.51
CA GLY A 117 -33.42 -10.39 -9.85
C GLY A 117 -32.68 -11.24 -8.82
N THR A 118 -33.25 -11.38 -7.62
CA THR A 118 -32.70 -12.20 -6.52
C THR A 118 -33.81 -12.70 -5.58
N HIS A 119 -33.43 -13.27 -4.43
CA HIS A 119 -34.35 -13.85 -3.45
C HIS A 119 -34.21 -13.16 -2.09
N LYS A 120 -35.33 -12.69 -1.52
CA LYS A 120 -35.36 -12.04 -0.19
C LYS A 120 -34.77 -12.94 0.89
N LYS A 121 -35.11 -14.23 0.87
CA LYS A 121 -34.62 -15.18 1.87
C LYS A 121 -33.10 -15.37 1.82
N ASN A 122 -32.53 -15.36 0.62
CA ASN A 122 -31.08 -15.45 0.44
C ASN A 122 -30.39 -14.17 0.95
N LEU A 123 -30.95 -13.00 0.65
CA LEU A 123 -30.41 -11.74 1.18
C LEU A 123 -30.40 -11.74 2.71
N GLU A 124 -31.50 -12.13 3.35
CA GLU A 124 -31.60 -12.25 4.82
C GLU A 124 -30.55 -13.22 5.41
N VAL A 125 -30.41 -14.41 4.84
CA VAL A 125 -29.57 -15.47 5.42
C VAL A 125 -28.08 -15.14 5.34
N PHE A 126 -27.64 -14.49 4.26
CA PHE A 126 -26.21 -14.27 3.99
C PHE A 126 -25.72 -12.87 4.34
N ASN A 127 -26.60 -11.96 4.73
CA ASN A 127 -26.27 -10.55 4.90
C ASN A 127 -27.02 -9.96 6.10
N ASP A 128 -26.30 -9.58 7.14
CA ASP A 128 -26.89 -8.98 8.35
C ASP A 128 -27.52 -7.59 8.08
N GLY A 129 -27.13 -6.93 6.99
CA GLY A 129 -27.61 -5.60 6.62
C GLY A 129 -28.99 -5.59 5.95
N PHE A 130 -29.56 -6.75 5.59
CA PHE A 130 -30.91 -6.84 5.02
C PHE A 130 -31.95 -7.21 6.08
N PRO A 131 -33.18 -6.67 6.00
CA PRO A 131 -34.28 -7.03 6.89
C PRO A 131 -34.75 -8.48 6.68
N TYR A 132 -35.43 -9.04 7.68
CA TYR A 132 -36.07 -10.36 7.57
C TYR A 132 -37.07 -10.40 6.41
N SER A 133 -37.07 -11.48 5.62
CA SER A 133 -37.92 -11.62 4.42
C SER A 133 -39.39 -11.34 4.69
N ASP A 134 -39.88 -11.77 5.85
CA ASP A 134 -41.29 -11.72 6.23
C ASP A 134 -41.70 -10.34 6.78
N SER A 135 -40.71 -9.48 7.06
CA SER A 135 -40.92 -8.13 7.59
C SER A 135 -41.09 -7.07 6.50
N VAL A 136 -40.74 -7.38 5.25
CA VAL A 136 -40.77 -6.44 4.13
C VAL A 136 -41.91 -6.76 3.18
N VAL A 137 -42.95 -5.93 3.25
CA VAL A 137 -43.96 -5.84 2.20
C VAL A 137 -43.39 -4.99 1.08
N HIS A 138 -43.30 -5.57 -0.11
CA HIS A 138 -42.77 -4.91 -1.29
C HIS A 138 -43.69 -5.22 -2.46
N GLU A 139 -44.11 -4.19 -3.20
CA GLU A 139 -45.00 -4.38 -4.34
C GLU A 139 -44.26 -5.13 -5.46
N PRO A 140 -44.88 -6.12 -6.13
CA PRO A 140 -44.17 -6.98 -7.11
C PRO A 140 -43.46 -6.21 -8.24
N ASP A 141 -43.94 -5.00 -8.55
CA ASP A 141 -43.45 -4.19 -9.68
C ASP A 141 -42.51 -3.05 -9.26
N GLU A 142 -42.22 -2.90 -7.96
CA GLU A 142 -41.29 -1.89 -7.47
C GLU A 142 -39.83 -2.39 -7.59
N ASP A 143 -38.88 -1.48 -7.75
CA ASP A 143 -37.46 -1.83 -7.70
C ASP A 143 -36.85 -1.28 -6.42
N VAL A 144 -36.17 -2.11 -5.63
CA VAL A 144 -35.39 -1.63 -4.49
C VAL A 144 -34.08 -1.02 -4.98
N THR A 145 -33.97 0.30 -4.90
CA THR A 145 -32.76 1.00 -5.35
C THR A 145 -31.68 0.99 -4.28
N LEU A 146 -30.48 0.53 -4.65
CA LEU A 146 -29.28 0.52 -3.81
C LEU A 146 -28.24 1.51 -4.34
N THR A 147 -27.41 2.04 -3.44
CA THR A 147 -26.38 3.05 -3.75
C THR A 147 -25.18 2.47 -4.51
N GLU A 148 -25.04 1.16 -4.52
CA GLU A 148 -23.92 0.41 -5.03
C GLU A 148 -23.97 0.32 -6.55
N HIS A 149 -22.81 0.44 -7.18
CA HIS A 149 -22.66 0.19 -8.62
C HIS A 149 -22.94 -1.29 -8.93
N SER A 150 -23.48 -1.57 -10.11
CA SER A 150 -23.76 -2.91 -10.63
C SER A 150 -22.66 -3.96 -10.41
N LYS A 151 -21.39 -3.61 -10.62
CA LYS A 151 -20.25 -4.52 -10.39
C LYS A 151 -20.14 -5.00 -8.94
N HIS A 152 -20.53 -4.17 -7.97
CA HIS A 152 -20.50 -4.49 -6.55
C HIS A 152 -21.68 -5.38 -6.17
N LEU A 153 -22.88 -5.03 -6.63
CA LEU A 153 -24.08 -5.83 -6.39
C LEU A 153 -23.97 -7.22 -7.02
N GLN A 154 -23.46 -7.33 -8.24
CA GLN A 154 -23.27 -8.64 -8.88
C GLN A 154 -22.42 -9.58 -8.01
N LEU A 155 -21.34 -9.07 -7.42
CA LEU A 155 -20.49 -9.89 -6.57
C LEU A 155 -21.19 -10.22 -5.24
N LEU A 156 -21.79 -9.22 -4.58
CA LEU A 156 -22.55 -9.42 -3.35
C LEU A 156 -23.63 -10.49 -3.52
N LEU A 157 -24.38 -10.43 -4.62
CA LEU A 157 -25.44 -11.39 -4.93
C LEU A 157 -24.90 -12.81 -5.14
N ARG A 158 -23.73 -12.97 -5.80
CA ARG A 158 -23.10 -14.29 -5.92
C ARG A 158 -22.71 -14.88 -4.56
N PHE A 159 -22.20 -14.07 -3.64
CA PHE A 159 -21.88 -14.50 -2.27
C PHE A 159 -23.11 -14.62 -1.35
N SER A 160 -24.28 -14.21 -1.83
CA SER A 160 -25.56 -14.35 -1.12
C SER A 160 -26.36 -15.55 -1.60
N HIS A 161 -25.75 -16.48 -2.34
CA HIS A 161 -26.41 -17.69 -2.81
C HIS A 161 -25.67 -18.92 -2.28
N SER A 162 -26.41 -20.01 -2.05
CA SER A 162 -25.88 -21.32 -1.69
C SER A 162 -25.25 -22.05 -2.88
N ILE A 163 -24.40 -21.35 -3.62
CA ILE A 163 -23.59 -21.92 -4.72
C ILE A 163 -22.12 -21.96 -4.29
N ASP A 164 -21.31 -22.69 -5.05
CA ASP A 164 -19.86 -22.68 -4.85
C ASP A 164 -19.33 -21.23 -4.91
N GLN A 165 -18.59 -20.84 -3.87
CA GLN A 165 -18.11 -19.47 -3.75
C GLN A 165 -17.21 -19.14 -4.93
N PRO A 166 -17.49 -18.07 -5.69
CA PRO A 166 -16.66 -17.72 -6.81
C PRO A 166 -15.29 -17.23 -6.32
N ASP A 167 -14.24 -17.62 -7.04
CA ASP A 167 -12.94 -17.00 -6.83
C ASP A 167 -13.03 -15.50 -7.13
N LEU A 168 -12.43 -14.70 -6.24
CA LEU A 168 -12.32 -13.27 -6.42
C LEU A 168 -11.25 -12.97 -7.47
N GLU A 169 -11.64 -12.91 -8.74
CA GLU A 169 -10.79 -12.45 -9.85
C GLU A 169 -10.53 -10.94 -9.79
N LEU A 170 -10.03 -10.45 -8.66
CA LEU A 170 -9.72 -9.06 -8.45
C LEU A 170 -8.40 -8.71 -9.14
N LYS A 171 -8.40 -7.57 -9.82
CA LYS A 171 -7.22 -7.11 -10.58
C LYS A 171 -6.21 -6.36 -9.71
N ASN A 172 -6.64 -5.79 -8.59
CA ASN A 172 -5.80 -4.97 -7.73
C ASN A 172 -6.39 -4.79 -6.32
N MET A 173 -5.54 -4.35 -5.40
CA MET A 173 -5.85 -4.03 -4.00
C MET A 173 -7.02 -3.04 -3.85
N LYS A 174 -7.12 -2.03 -4.73
CA LYS A 174 -8.20 -1.04 -4.65
C LYS A 174 -9.58 -1.68 -4.84
N ALA A 175 -9.71 -2.60 -5.79
CA ALA A 175 -10.95 -3.34 -6.00
C ALA A 175 -11.30 -4.17 -4.74
N ALA A 176 -10.32 -4.87 -4.16
CA ALA A 176 -10.54 -5.65 -2.93
C ALA A 176 -11.06 -4.80 -1.77
N LEU A 177 -10.48 -3.61 -1.54
CA LEU A 177 -10.95 -2.67 -0.53
C LEU A 177 -12.35 -2.12 -0.83
N GLU A 178 -12.67 -1.83 -2.09
CA GLU A 178 -14.03 -1.41 -2.50
C GLU A 178 -15.06 -2.50 -2.19
N PHE A 179 -14.74 -3.77 -2.48
CA PHE A 179 -15.63 -4.90 -2.18
C PHE A 179 -15.73 -5.21 -0.70
N ALA A 180 -14.63 -5.12 0.06
CA ALA A 180 -14.65 -5.29 1.51
C ALA A 180 -15.61 -4.30 2.19
N ARG A 181 -15.62 -3.03 1.74
CA ARG A 181 -16.58 -2.02 2.24
C ARG A 181 -18.03 -2.36 1.94
N VAL A 182 -18.30 -2.96 0.78
CA VAL A 182 -19.65 -3.42 0.42
C VAL A 182 -20.03 -4.63 1.27
N ALA A 183 -19.11 -5.58 1.45
CA ALA A 183 -19.31 -6.73 2.32
C ALA A 183 -19.63 -6.31 3.75
N ASP A 184 -18.87 -5.34 4.29
CA ASP A 184 -19.08 -4.77 5.62
C ASP A 184 -20.45 -4.10 5.75
N LYS A 185 -20.79 -3.22 4.80
CA LYS A 185 -22.07 -2.49 4.79
C LYS A 185 -23.27 -3.43 4.87
N TYR A 186 -23.19 -4.58 4.21
CA TYR A 186 -24.28 -5.57 4.20
C TYR A 186 -24.07 -6.72 5.18
N GLY A 187 -22.99 -6.74 5.96
CA GLY A 187 -22.69 -7.84 6.87
C GLY A 187 -22.50 -9.20 6.17
N ASN A 188 -21.96 -9.22 4.95
CA ASN A 188 -21.69 -10.46 4.22
C ASN A 188 -20.33 -11.04 4.64
N SER A 189 -20.36 -11.96 5.60
CA SER A 189 -19.15 -12.56 6.18
C SER A 189 -18.33 -13.39 5.18
N LEU A 190 -18.98 -14.07 4.23
CA LEU A 190 -18.31 -14.91 3.22
C LEU A 190 -17.52 -14.05 2.23
N LEU A 191 -18.15 -12.98 1.72
CA LEU A 191 -17.47 -12.01 0.86
C LEU A 191 -16.34 -11.29 1.61
N MET A 192 -16.53 -10.98 2.90
CA MET A 192 -15.49 -10.37 3.73
C MET A 192 -14.25 -11.27 3.82
N GLN A 193 -14.42 -12.56 4.13
CA GLN A 193 -13.31 -13.54 4.17
C GLN A 193 -12.61 -13.67 2.82
N ALA A 194 -13.38 -13.71 1.73
CA ALA A 194 -12.82 -13.76 0.39
C ALA A 194 -11.97 -12.49 0.09
N CYS A 195 -12.47 -11.32 0.45
CA CYS A 195 -11.73 -10.06 0.30
C CYS A 195 -10.45 -10.06 1.15
N GLY A 196 -10.51 -10.55 2.39
CA GLY A 196 -9.35 -10.71 3.28
C GLY A 196 -8.24 -11.51 2.63
N ARG A 197 -8.55 -12.72 2.12
CA ARG A 197 -7.59 -13.57 1.39
C ARG A 197 -6.98 -12.85 0.18
N ALA A 198 -7.81 -12.20 -0.64
CA ALA A 198 -7.32 -11.46 -1.80
C ALA A 198 -6.37 -10.31 -1.39
N MET A 199 -6.66 -9.61 -0.30
CA MET A 199 -5.80 -8.54 0.24
C MET A 199 -4.50 -9.07 0.81
N GLU A 200 -4.48 -10.25 1.42
CA GLU A 200 -3.24 -10.90 1.85
C GLU A 200 -2.35 -11.24 0.65
N GLU A 201 -2.93 -11.82 -0.41
CA GLU A 201 -2.20 -12.10 -1.64
C GLU A 201 -1.62 -10.85 -2.30
N PHE A 202 -2.40 -9.75 -2.38
CA PHE A 202 -1.88 -8.48 -2.90
C PHE A 202 -0.81 -7.89 -1.98
N GLY A 203 -1.02 -7.98 -0.67
CA GLY A 203 -0.10 -7.50 0.36
C GLY A 203 1.28 -8.16 0.27
N GLN A 204 1.36 -9.39 -0.21
CA GLN A 204 2.64 -10.07 -0.44
C GLN A 204 3.41 -9.56 -1.67
N ARG A 205 2.73 -8.92 -2.64
CA ARG A 205 3.32 -8.51 -3.94
C ARG A 205 4.06 -7.18 -3.89
N SER A 206 3.63 -6.25 -3.04
CA SER A 206 4.25 -4.91 -2.97
C SER A 206 4.15 -4.29 -1.59
N ALA A 207 5.14 -3.46 -1.22
CA ALA A 207 5.16 -2.78 0.08
C ALA A 207 3.96 -1.83 0.27
N VAL A 208 3.47 -1.21 -0.82
CA VAL A 208 2.31 -0.31 -0.81
C VAL A 208 1.03 -1.08 -0.52
N ASP A 209 0.89 -2.25 -1.12
CA ASP A 209 -0.24 -3.13 -0.86
C ASP A 209 -0.13 -3.74 0.54
N SER A 210 1.07 -4.10 1.02
CA SER A 210 1.25 -4.56 2.41
C SER A 210 0.75 -3.52 3.41
N LEU A 211 1.05 -2.23 3.21
CA LEU A 211 0.51 -1.17 4.07
C LEU A 211 -1.02 -1.10 4.00
N SER A 212 -1.60 -1.30 2.83
CA SER A 212 -3.06 -1.31 2.65
C SER A 212 -3.69 -2.50 3.38
N THR A 213 -3.05 -3.66 3.35
CA THR A 213 -3.45 -4.85 4.14
C THR A 213 -3.35 -4.59 5.65
N VAL A 214 -2.31 -3.89 6.12
CA VAL A 214 -2.22 -3.46 7.53
C VAL A 214 -3.41 -2.56 7.90
N CYS A 215 -3.72 -1.56 7.07
CA CYS A 215 -4.87 -0.69 7.31
C CYS A 215 -6.19 -1.47 7.41
N TYR A 216 -6.39 -2.41 6.49
CA TYR A 216 -7.55 -3.29 6.49
C TYR A 216 -7.62 -4.12 7.78
N LYS A 217 -6.55 -4.86 8.11
CA LYS A 217 -6.48 -5.73 9.28
C LYS A 217 -6.72 -4.98 10.59
N VAL A 218 -6.15 -3.77 10.75
CA VAL A 218 -6.43 -2.93 11.93
C VAL A 218 -7.89 -2.49 11.98
N HIS A 219 -8.43 -2.02 10.85
CA HIS A 219 -9.81 -1.51 10.78
C HIS A 219 -10.85 -2.57 11.17
N TYR A 220 -10.63 -3.82 10.77
CA TYR A 220 -11.52 -4.95 11.07
C TYR A 220 -11.08 -5.78 12.27
N HIS A 221 -10.14 -5.30 13.07
CA HIS A 221 -9.60 -5.99 14.26
C HIS A 221 -9.05 -7.40 13.98
N GLU A 222 -8.60 -7.67 12.76
CA GLU A 222 -8.02 -8.93 12.30
C GLU A 222 -6.49 -8.87 12.40
N LEU A 223 -5.97 -8.90 13.63
CA LEU A 223 -4.54 -8.66 13.88
C LEU A 223 -3.65 -9.89 13.59
N ASP A 224 -4.22 -11.04 13.23
CA ASP A 224 -3.43 -12.22 12.90
C ASP A 224 -2.59 -11.99 11.63
N GLY A 225 -1.32 -12.41 11.69
CA GLY A 225 -0.35 -12.23 10.61
C GLY A 225 0.02 -10.77 10.27
N ILE A 226 -0.47 -9.77 11.02
CA ILE A 226 -0.29 -8.34 10.68
C ILE A 226 1.19 -7.92 10.58
N ASP A 227 2.04 -8.50 11.43
CA ASP A 227 3.48 -8.22 11.48
C ASP A 227 4.19 -8.52 10.16
N GLU A 228 3.74 -9.53 9.41
CA GLU A 228 4.34 -9.82 8.10
C GLU A 228 4.15 -8.63 7.15
N PHE A 229 2.93 -8.11 7.07
CA PHE A 229 2.60 -6.99 6.21
C PHE A 229 3.21 -5.67 6.71
N ALA A 230 3.23 -5.47 8.02
CA ALA A 230 3.90 -4.33 8.65
C ALA A 230 5.38 -4.29 8.23
N ARG A 231 6.12 -5.39 8.37
CA ARG A 231 7.54 -5.48 8.00
C ARG A 231 7.78 -5.22 6.52
N ARG A 232 6.95 -5.78 5.63
CA ARG A 232 7.06 -5.53 4.17
C ARG A 232 6.87 -4.05 3.82
N SER A 233 6.02 -3.33 4.57
CA SER A 233 5.78 -1.90 4.37
C SER A 233 6.93 -1.00 4.85
N MET A 234 7.92 -1.52 5.57
CA MET A 234 8.99 -0.71 6.19
C MET A 234 9.93 -0.03 5.18
N SER A 235 9.95 -0.52 3.94
CA SER A 235 10.67 0.09 2.82
C SER A 235 10.04 1.40 2.34
N LEU A 236 8.79 1.70 2.72
CA LEU A 236 8.08 2.90 2.31
C LEU A 236 8.64 4.17 2.97
N LEU A 237 8.55 5.29 2.24
CA LEU A 237 8.84 6.61 2.77
C LEU A 237 7.68 7.12 3.64
N SER A 238 7.98 7.84 4.71
CA SER A 238 6.95 8.33 5.65
C SER A 238 5.88 9.20 4.96
N GLN A 239 6.23 9.94 3.91
CA GLN A 239 5.27 10.72 3.11
C GLN A 239 4.27 9.80 2.38
N GLN A 240 4.71 8.66 1.86
CA GLN A 240 3.83 7.70 1.19
C GLN A 240 2.88 7.05 2.19
N VAL A 241 3.39 6.68 3.37
CA VAL A 241 2.58 6.10 4.45
C VAL A 241 1.53 7.10 4.92
N ARG A 242 1.94 8.33 5.25
CA ARG A 242 1.03 9.41 5.67
C ARG A 242 -0.10 9.66 4.66
N ALA A 243 0.19 9.60 3.36
CA ALA A 243 -0.82 9.79 2.33
C ALA A 243 -1.85 8.63 2.29
N ARG A 244 -1.42 7.41 2.61
CA ARG A 244 -2.25 6.20 2.58
C ARG A 244 -3.02 5.94 3.87
N THR A 245 -2.48 6.37 4.99
CA THR A 245 -3.10 6.28 6.32
C THR A 245 -3.84 7.57 6.69
N ARG A 246 -4.27 8.37 5.70
CA ARG A 246 -4.91 9.66 5.94
C ARG A 246 -6.20 9.52 6.74
N ASP A 247 -6.95 8.47 6.44
CA ASP A 247 -8.22 8.17 7.07
C ASP A 247 -8.05 7.39 8.40
N TYR A 248 -6.79 7.00 8.73
CA TYR A 248 -6.42 6.18 9.88
C TYR A 248 -5.13 6.72 10.55
N PRO A 249 -5.17 7.92 11.15
CA PRO A 249 -3.98 8.58 11.70
C PRO A 249 -3.29 7.77 12.81
N GLU A 250 -4.03 6.98 13.58
CA GLU A 250 -3.52 6.05 14.59
C GLU A 250 -2.56 5.01 13.98
N ILE A 251 -2.88 4.49 12.79
CA ILE A 251 -2.03 3.54 12.07
C ILE A 251 -0.71 4.19 11.68
N TYR A 252 -0.71 5.47 11.31
CA TYR A 252 0.53 6.20 11.03
C TYR A 252 1.45 6.27 12.25
N VAL A 253 0.88 6.60 13.42
CA VAL A 253 1.64 6.71 14.68
C VAL A 253 2.24 5.35 15.04
N ILE A 254 1.42 4.29 15.06
CA ILE A 254 1.85 2.92 15.34
C ILE A 254 2.95 2.49 14.36
N TRP A 255 2.72 2.70 13.06
CA TRP A 255 3.69 2.36 12.02
C TRP A 255 5.03 3.08 12.21
N THR A 256 5.03 4.35 12.62
CA THR A 256 6.30 5.07 12.86
C THR A 256 7.08 4.49 14.04
N GLN A 257 6.42 4.17 15.15
CA GLN A 257 7.06 3.54 16.30
C GLN A 257 7.59 2.14 15.95
N TYR A 258 6.76 1.35 15.24
CA TYR A 258 7.14 0.05 14.72
C TYR A 258 8.39 0.15 13.84
N LYS A 259 8.42 1.13 12.92
CA LYS A 259 9.52 1.34 11.98
C LYS A 259 10.84 1.63 12.68
N GLU A 260 10.84 2.44 13.73
CA GLU A 260 12.05 2.73 14.50
C GLU A 260 12.63 1.45 15.12
N LYS A 261 11.79 0.64 15.77
CA LYS A 261 12.21 -0.64 16.37
C LYS A 261 12.65 -1.64 15.30
N TRP A 262 11.94 -1.69 14.17
CA TRP A 262 12.28 -2.53 13.04
C TRP A 262 13.66 -2.19 12.48
N GLN A 263 13.97 -0.90 12.29
CA GLN A 263 15.26 -0.46 11.76
C GLN A 263 16.44 -0.88 12.65
N ILE A 264 16.27 -0.83 13.97
CA ILE A 264 17.28 -1.31 14.92
C ILE A 264 17.45 -2.84 14.77
N ALA A 265 16.34 -3.58 14.77
CA ALA A 265 16.36 -5.04 14.72
C ALA A 265 16.92 -5.57 13.40
N ILE A 266 16.50 -5.02 12.26
CA ILE A 266 16.99 -5.39 10.94
C ILE A 266 18.47 -4.98 10.74
N GLY A 267 18.91 -3.88 11.36
CA GLY A 267 20.32 -3.50 11.40
C GLY A 267 21.19 -4.54 12.11
N ARG A 268 20.75 -5.01 13.29
CA ARG A 268 21.42 -6.11 14.02
C ARG A 268 21.43 -7.40 13.19
N PHE A 269 20.32 -7.71 12.53
CA PHE A 269 20.20 -8.86 11.66
C PHE A 269 21.24 -8.81 10.52
N HIS A 270 21.30 -7.69 9.77
CA HIS A 270 22.27 -7.52 8.70
C HIS A 270 23.71 -7.56 9.20
N GLN A 271 23.99 -6.96 10.36
CA GLN A 271 25.30 -7.04 11.00
C GLN A 271 25.68 -8.49 11.34
N CYS A 272 24.78 -9.26 11.94
CA CYS A 272 25.00 -10.68 12.26
C CYS A 272 25.28 -11.50 10.99
N VAL A 273 24.52 -11.28 9.92
CA VAL A 273 24.74 -11.95 8.64
C VAL A 273 26.12 -11.59 8.07
N ALA A 274 26.50 -10.31 8.06
CA ALA A 274 27.76 -9.83 7.50
C ALA A 274 29.01 -10.17 8.32
N GLN A 275 28.86 -10.35 9.65
CA GLN A 275 29.96 -10.74 10.53
C GLN A 275 30.56 -12.07 10.09
N ARG A 276 31.82 -12.05 9.69
CA ARG A 276 32.57 -13.25 9.33
C ARG A 276 32.97 -14.03 10.59
N ASP A 277 33.38 -13.33 11.65
CA ASP A 277 33.70 -13.95 12.92
C ASP A 277 32.45 -14.11 13.80
N THR A 278 32.19 -15.33 14.26
CA THR A 278 31.23 -15.59 15.34
C THR A 278 31.90 -15.37 16.70
N SER A 279 32.62 -14.27 16.90
CA SER A 279 33.00 -13.85 18.25
C SER A 279 31.76 -13.32 18.99
N TYR A 280 30.72 -14.14 19.06
CA TYR A 280 29.65 -13.94 20.01
C TYR A 280 30.21 -14.36 21.36
N SER A 281 30.51 -13.36 22.18
CA SER A 281 30.45 -13.52 23.63
C SER A 281 29.04 -14.03 23.92
N CYS A 282 28.87 -15.34 24.06
CA CYS A 282 27.70 -15.80 24.79
C CYS A 282 27.89 -15.27 26.21
N ASP A 283 26.90 -14.58 26.77
CA ASP A 283 26.93 -14.07 28.15
C ASP A 283 27.08 -15.17 29.22
N ARG A 284 27.30 -16.42 28.79
CA ARG A 284 27.59 -17.60 29.62
C ARG A 284 29.06 -18.02 29.59
N GLY A 285 30.01 -17.08 29.48
CA GLY A 285 31.38 -17.24 29.99
C GLY A 285 32.31 -18.27 29.33
N ASP A 286 31.84 -19.19 28.49
CA ASP A 286 32.63 -20.38 28.14
C ASP A 286 32.98 -20.46 26.64
N TYR A 287 34.26 -20.17 26.37
CA TYR A 287 35.04 -20.40 25.16
C TYR A 287 34.75 -19.51 23.94
N ILE A 288 35.65 -18.55 23.69
CA ILE A 288 35.81 -17.92 22.37
C ILE A 288 36.44 -18.95 21.43
N VAL A 289 35.62 -19.71 20.69
CA VAL A 289 36.11 -20.54 19.59
C VAL A 289 36.47 -19.62 18.42
N ARG A 290 37.74 -19.21 18.33
CA ARG A 290 38.28 -18.52 17.15
C ARG A 290 38.50 -19.54 16.02
N GLY A 291 37.43 -19.94 15.34
CA GLY A 291 37.55 -20.67 14.08
C GLY A 291 37.97 -19.71 12.96
N ARG A 292 39.01 -20.05 12.17
CA ARG A 292 39.29 -19.28 10.95
C ARG A 292 38.16 -19.50 9.96
N VAL A 293 37.49 -18.43 9.57
CA VAL A 293 36.52 -18.41 8.46
C VAL A 293 37.23 -18.83 7.19
N THR A 294 36.77 -19.91 6.58
CA THR A 294 37.33 -20.39 5.31
C THR A 294 36.79 -19.55 4.15
N PRO A 295 37.46 -19.50 2.99
CA PRO A 295 36.89 -18.87 1.79
C PRO A 295 35.52 -19.42 1.40
N ARG A 296 35.23 -20.69 1.70
CA ARG A 296 33.93 -21.35 1.48
C ARG A 296 32.82 -20.70 2.32
N ASP A 297 33.07 -20.48 3.61
CA ASP A 297 32.14 -19.77 4.50
C ASP A 297 31.79 -18.36 3.97
N GLY A 298 32.72 -17.71 3.27
CA GLY A 298 32.47 -16.43 2.58
C GLY A 298 31.42 -16.52 1.47
N ASN A 299 31.40 -17.60 0.69
CA ASN A 299 30.40 -17.81 -0.36
C ASN A 299 29.03 -18.14 0.23
N ALA A 300 28.99 -18.97 1.27
CA ALA A 300 27.77 -19.26 2.02
C ALA A 300 27.17 -18.01 2.68
N ILE A 301 28.00 -17.11 3.24
CA ILE A 301 27.55 -15.81 3.76
C ILE A 301 26.95 -14.95 2.64
N ARG A 302 27.58 -14.89 1.46
CA ARG A 302 27.04 -14.15 0.31
C ARG A 302 25.72 -14.71 -0.17
N LEU A 303 25.58 -16.03 -0.21
CA LEU A 303 24.33 -16.71 -0.57
C LEU A 303 23.23 -16.38 0.45
N LEU A 304 23.55 -16.44 1.74
CA LEU A 304 22.65 -16.05 2.82
C LEU A 304 22.22 -14.57 2.68
N GLN A 305 23.17 -13.67 2.44
CA GLN A 305 22.89 -12.25 2.21
C GLN A 305 21.96 -12.05 1.00
N ALA A 306 22.26 -12.68 -0.13
CA ALA A 306 21.47 -12.55 -1.35
C ALA A 306 20.03 -13.06 -1.13
N GLN A 307 19.86 -14.23 -0.52
CA GLN A 307 18.54 -14.82 -0.29
C GLN A 307 17.71 -14.03 0.71
N VAL A 308 18.30 -13.57 1.81
CA VAL A 308 17.56 -12.79 2.80
C VAL A 308 17.19 -11.40 2.26
N THR A 309 18.00 -10.84 1.36
CA THR A 309 17.66 -9.56 0.69
C THR A 309 16.55 -9.73 -0.34
N GLN A 310 16.44 -10.90 -0.97
CA GLN A 310 15.45 -11.17 -2.02
C GLN A 310 14.03 -11.34 -1.46
N ASP A 311 13.86 -12.01 -0.33
CA ASP A 311 12.54 -12.29 0.26
C ASP A 311 11.93 -11.08 1.00
N GLY A 312 12.68 -9.98 1.16
CA GLY A 312 12.23 -8.70 1.73
C GLY A 312 12.03 -8.68 3.25
N VAL A 313 11.60 -9.78 3.87
CA VAL A 313 11.40 -9.91 5.32
C VAL A 313 12.05 -11.20 5.84
N PRO A 314 13.01 -11.13 6.79
CA PRO A 314 13.56 -12.32 7.42
C PRO A 314 12.50 -13.04 8.26
N THR A 315 12.31 -14.33 8.00
CA THR A 315 11.46 -15.24 8.80
C THR A 315 12.26 -16.47 9.22
N ILE A 316 11.82 -17.17 10.27
CA ILE A 316 12.47 -18.42 10.72
C ILE A 316 12.41 -19.50 9.62
N GLN A 317 11.30 -19.56 8.88
CA GLN A 317 11.13 -20.49 7.77
C GLN A 317 12.09 -20.16 6.61
N ASN A 318 12.20 -18.88 6.22
CA ASN A 318 13.15 -18.46 5.19
C ASN A 318 14.59 -18.71 5.63
N LEU A 319 14.93 -18.39 6.89
CA LEU A 319 16.25 -18.69 7.44
C LEU A 319 16.55 -20.19 7.39
N THR A 320 15.61 -21.05 7.80
CA THR A 320 15.79 -22.50 7.76
C THR A 320 16.00 -23.01 6.33
N ARG A 321 15.17 -22.57 5.38
CA ARG A 321 15.31 -22.88 3.95
C ARG A 321 16.68 -22.48 3.43
N VAL A 322 17.14 -21.26 3.72
CA VAL A 322 18.44 -20.76 3.25
C VAL A 322 19.59 -21.52 3.90
N MET A 323 19.50 -21.84 5.20
CA MET A 323 20.51 -22.65 5.88
C MET A 323 20.61 -24.06 5.31
N ASP A 324 19.49 -24.66 4.89
CA ASP A 324 19.49 -25.97 4.23
C ASP A 324 20.09 -25.91 2.82
N LEU A 325 19.86 -24.82 2.08
CA LEU A 325 20.54 -24.57 0.80
C LEU A 325 22.05 -24.40 0.99
N VAL A 326 22.48 -23.63 1.99
CA VAL A 326 23.89 -23.45 2.34
C VAL A 326 24.54 -24.78 2.71
N ARG A 327 23.87 -25.63 3.50
CA ARG A 327 24.32 -27.00 3.85
C ARG A 327 24.52 -27.87 2.62
N LYS A 328 23.58 -27.85 1.67
CA LYS A 328 23.63 -28.63 0.44
C LYS A 328 24.71 -28.14 -0.53
N ALA A 329 24.90 -26.83 -0.64
CA ALA A 329 25.78 -26.22 -1.62
C ALA A 329 27.28 -26.41 -1.31
N ASP A 330 27.66 -26.42 -0.03
CA ASP A 330 29.06 -26.15 0.34
C ASP A 330 29.77 -27.30 1.08
N GLY A 331 29.09 -28.44 1.30
CA GLY A 331 29.66 -29.57 2.04
C GLY A 331 30.28 -29.11 3.37
N LEU A 332 29.51 -28.31 4.12
CA LEU A 332 29.98 -27.44 5.20
C LEU A 332 31.03 -28.09 6.11
N VAL A 333 32.23 -27.52 6.09
CA VAL A 333 33.39 -27.99 6.87
C VAL A 333 33.20 -27.76 8.38
N THR A 334 32.31 -26.84 8.79
CA THR A 334 32.11 -26.46 10.20
C THR A 334 30.62 -26.34 10.59
N GLN A 335 29.91 -27.47 10.68
CA GLN A 335 28.51 -27.54 11.12
C GLN A 335 28.23 -26.71 12.40
N LYS A 336 29.14 -26.75 13.38
CA LYS A 336 29.03 -25.98 14.64
C LYS A 336 28.95 -24.47 14.44
N PHE A 337 29.73 -23.89 13.51
CA PHE A 337 29.71 -22.44 13.24
C PHE A 337 28.34 -22.01 12.71
N TRP A 338 27.83 -22.75 11.73
CA TRP A 338 26.54 -22.44 11.10
C TRP A 338 25.36 -22.67 12.03
N ASP A 339 25.39 -23.67 12.91
CA ASP A 339 24.35 -23.87 13.91
C ASP A 339 24.38 -22.79 15.01
N MET A 340 25.55 -22.27 15.37
CA MET A 340 25.66 -21.08 16.23
C MET A 340 25.10 -19.84 15.54
N LYS A 341 25.45 -19.63 14.27
CA LYS A 341 24.97 -18.49 13.49
C LYS A 341 23.46 -18.53 13.25
N LYS A 342 22.90 -19.70 12.96
CA LYS A 342 21.44 -19.92 12.86
C LYS A 342 20.75 -19.52 14.17
N ARG A 343 21.22 -20.03 15.31
CA ARG A 343 20.65 -19.68 16.63
C ARG A 343 20.75 -18.19 16.96
N ALA A 344 21.86 -17.54 16.58
CA ALA A 344 21.99 -16.10 16.74
C ALA A 344 20.96 -15.33 15.90
N LEU A 345 20.77 -15.72 14.64
CA LEU A 345 19.78 -15.11 13.75
C LEU A 345 18.34 -15.40 14.20
N GLU A 346 18.03 -16.62 14.67
CA GLU A 346 16.73 -16.98 15.23
C GLU A 346 16.38 -16.10 16.44
N ARG A 347 17.33 -15.86 17.35
CA ARG A 347 17.14 -14.93 18.47
C ARG A 347 16.85 -13.51 18.00
N ILE A 348 17.61 -13.00 17.02
CA ILE A 348 17.37 -11.66 16.47
C ILE A 348 15.98 -11.55 15.83
N ILE A 349 15.54 -12.59 15.08
CA ILE A 349 14.20 -12.62 14.48
C ILE A 349 13.11 -12.66 15.56
N ALA A 350 13.33 -13.39 16.65
CA ALA A 350 12.39 -13.44 17.78
C ALA A 350 12.29 -12.10 18.53
N GLU A 351 13.31 -11.24 18.44
CA GLU A 351 13.32 -9.87 18.99
C GLU A 351 12.74 -8.82 18.02
N PHE A 352 12.26 -9.23 16.84
CA PHE A 352 11.60 -8.29 15.93
C PHE A 352 10.35 -7.70 16.60
N PRO A 353 10.06 -6.41 16.36
CA PRO A 353 8.88 -5.78 16.93
C PRO A 353 7.61 -6.55 16.54
N ILE A 354 6.66 -6.57 17.48
CA ILE A 354 5.33 -7.14 17.34
C ILE A 354 4.35 -5.98 17.26
N TRP A 355 3.50 -5.95 16.25
CA TRP A 355 2.63 -4.79 15.97
C TRP A 355 1.72 -4.45 17.15
N THR A 356 1.20 -5.47 17.83
CA THR A 356 0.26 -5.33 18.93
C THR A 356 0.85 -4.65 20.17
N ASP A 357 2.18 -4.63 20.31
CA ASP A 357 2.86 -3.96 21.43
C ASP A 357 2.72 -2.43 21.37
N PHE A 358 2.33 -1.90 20.21
CA PHE A 358 2.18 -0.46 19.94
C PHE A 358 0.72 -0.03 19.82
N SER A 359 -0.21 -0.97 19.73
CA SER A 359 -1.65 -0.70 19.52
C SER A 359 -2.46 -0.67 20.81
N ALA A 360 -1.79 -0.73 21.97
CA ALA A 360 -2.41 -0.77 23.30
C ALA A 360 -2.85 0.61 23.81
#